data_AF-A0A914QF43-F1
#
_entry.id   AF-A0A914QF43-F1
#
_cell.length_a   1.000
_cell.length_b   1.000
_cell.length_c   1.000
_cell.angle_alpha   90.00
_cell.angle_beta   90.00
_cell.angle_gamma   90.00
#
_symmetry.space_group_name_H-M   'P 1'
#
loop_
_entity.id
_entity.type
_entity.pdbx_description
1 polymer ?
#
loop_
_entity_poly.entity_id
_entity_poly.type
_entity_poly.pdbx_seq_one_letter_code
_entity_poly.pdbx_strand_id
1 'polypeptide(L)'
;MLKEFFDQKNLNFDINPDEAVANGVTILAAHLSSSCFDTSVQNIKLLDVIPRSLGIRIEIDSIKNIFSVVIKRCTRFPCEITKGFAAFYGQTNADIDVYEGEDPVSDRNRLLGSFVLRNISPAPIGRPKADVIFKIDENCILTVTAVDQQNGNKDSIEILPDKGRLTESQIFEMIHEICPPPMEIDIEDD
;
A
#
# COMPACT_ATOMS: atom_id res chain seq x y z
N MET A 1 -2.61 0.89 34.73
CA MET A 1 -2.76 1.53 33.40
C MET A 1 -3.74 0.80 32.48
N LEU A 2 -3.42 -0.35 31.86
CA LEU A 2 -4.33 -0.99 30.89
C LEU A 2 -5.65 -1.49 31.50
N LYS A 3 -5.60 -2.18 32.63
CA LYS A 3 -6.83 -2.62 33.34
C LYS A 3 -7.71 -1.44 33.74
N GLU A 4 -7.10 -0.36 34.22
CA GLU A 4 -7.84 0.86 34.61
C GLU A 4 -8.49 1.54 33.41
N PHE A 5 -7.82 1.56 32.25
CA PHE A 5 -8.37 2.13 31.02
C PHE A 5 -9.56 1.32 30.47
N PHE A 6 -9.59 0.01 30.70
CA PHE A 6 -10.63 -0.90 30.22
C PHE A 6 -11.56 -1.40 31.35
N ASP A 7 -11.89 -0.54 32.31
CA ASP A 7 -12.88 -0.83 33.36
C ASP A 7 -12.60 -2.12 34.16
N GLN A 8 -11.33 -2.35 34.48
CA GLN A 8 -10.83 -3.53 35.20
C GLN A 8 -11.09 -4.88 34.51
N LYS A 9 -11.30 -4.88 33.18
CA LYS A 9 -11.38 -6.13 32.42
C LYS A 9 -10.11 -6.97 32.58
N ASN A 10 -10.29 -8.28 32.65
CA ASN A 10 -9.19 -9.22 32.69
C ASN A 10 -8.41 -9.18 31.38
N LEU A 11 -7.09 -9.06 31.50
CA LEU A 11 -6.16 -9.15 30.38
C LEU A 11 -5.89 -10.63 30.10
N ASN A 12 -5.66 -10.97 28.82
CA ASN A 12 -5.29 -12.32 28.43
C ASN A 12 -3.76 -12.49 28.58
N PHE A 13 -3.35 -13.51 29.32
CA PHE A 13 -1.96 -13.92 29.50
C PHE A 13 -1.75 -15.41 29.23
N ASP A 14 -2.69 -16.05 28.54
CA ASP A 14 -2.70 -17.51 28.31
C ASP A 14 -1.59 -17.95 27.33
N ILE A 15 -1.05 -17.01 26.55
CA ILE A 15 0.00 -17.24 25.55
C ILE A 15 1.24 -16.46 25.96
N ASN A 16 2.42 -17.07 25.82
CA ASN A 16 3.70 -16.39 26.04
C ASN A 16 3.81 -15.18 25.07
N PRO A 17 3.94 -13.94 25.58
CA PRO A 17 4.01 -12.75 24.72
C PRO A 17 5.20 -12.77 23.76
N ASP A 18 6.29 -13.45 24.12
CA ASP A 18 7.49 -13.54 23.29
C ASP A 18 7.30 -14.47 22.08
N GLU A 19 6.34 -15.39 22.16
CA GLU A 19 6.07 -16.39 21.12
C GLU A 19 4.75 -16.14 20.37
N ALA A 20 3.89 -15.28 20.90
CA ALA A 20 2.53 -15.07 20.38
C ALA A 20 2.52 -14.70 18.89
N VAL A 21 3.46 -13.85 18.45
CA VAL A 21 3.60 -13.45 17.05
C VAL A 21 4.05 -14.63 16.18
N ALA A 22 5.09 -15.37 16.61
CA ALA A 22 5.60 -16.51 15.87
C ALA A 22 4.53 -17.60 15.69
N ASN A 23 3.83 -17.94 16.78
CA ASN A 23 2.75 -18.93 16.76
C ASN A 23 1.61 -18.52 15.79
N GLY A 24 1.21 -17.25 15.81
CA GLY A 24 0.19 -16.73 14.88
C GLY A 24 0.62 -16.82 13.42
N VAL A 25 1.87 -16.48 13.12
CA VAL A 25 2.45 -16.60 11.77
C VAL A 25 2.53 -18.05 11.33
N THR A 26 2.92 -18.98 12.21
CA THR A 26 2.95 -20.42 11.90
C THR A 26 1.57 -20.95 11.50
N ILE A 27 0.50 -20.56 12.23
CA ILE A 27 -0.88 -20.95 11.89
C ILE A 27 -1.28 -20.38 10.52
N LEU A 28 -0.93 -19.12 10.24
CA LEU A 28 -1.20 -18.49 8.95
C LEU A 28 -0.43 -19.17 7.80
N ALA A 29 0.84 -19.50 7.99
CA ALA A 29 1.64 -20.21 6.99
C ALA A 29 1.08 -21.61 6.71
N ALA A 30 0.61 -22.33 7.74
CA ALA A 30 -0.07 -23.61 7.59
C ALA A 30 -1.38 -23.48 6.81
N HIS A 31 -2.15 -22.40 7.03
CA HIS A 31 -3.35 -22.07 6.28
C HIS A 31 -3.04 -21.80 4.80
N LEU A 32 -2.06 -20.93 4.52
CA LEU A 32 -1.69 -20.53 3.15
C LEU A 32 -1.08 -21.68 2.34
N SER A 33 -0.25 -22.52 2.96
CA SER A 33 0.38 -23.67 2.30
C SER A 33 -0.57 -24.85 2.04
N SER A 34 -1.80 -24.80 2.57
CA SER A 34 -2.77 -25.91 2.51
C SER A 34 -2.21 -27.25 3.02
N SER A 35 -1.15 -27.22 3.82
CA SER A 35 -0.39 -28.39 4.27
C SER A 35 -0.94 -29.00 5.56
N CYS A 36 -1.91 -28.33 6.19
CA CYS A 36 -2.55 -28.79 7.41
C CYS A 36 -3.91 -29.45 7.09
N PHE A 37 -4.12 -30.66 7.60
CA PHE A 37 -5.37 -31.42 7.46
C PHE A 37 -6.45 -31.01 8.46
N ASP A 38 -6.13 -30.11 9.41
CA ASP A 38 -7.08 -29.64 10.41
C ASP A 38 -8.05 -28.61 9.78
N THR A 39 -9.33 -28.97 9.77
CA THR A 39 -10.42 -28.15 9.21
C THR A 39 -10.65 -26.84 9.98
N SER A 40 -10.18 -26.75 11.23
CA SER A 40 -10.24 -25.51 12.01
C SER A 40 -9.29 -24.43 11.48
N VAL A 41 -8.09 -24.83 11.05
CA VAL A 41 -7.08 -23.93 10.47
C VAL A 41 -7.47 -23.50 9.06
N GLN A 42 -8.09 -24.39 8.28
CA GLN A 42 -8.55 -24.07 6.92
C GLN A 42 -9.69 -23.05 6.87
N ASN A 43 -10.46 -22.91 7.96
CA ASN A 43 -11.61 -21.99 8.03
C ASN A 43 -11.29 -20.62 8.64
N ILE A 44 -10.01 -20.32 8.90
CA ILE A 44 -9.60 -19.00 9.40
C ILE A 44 -9.84 -17.95 8.32
N LYS A 45 -10.49 -16.85 8.70
CA LYS A 45 -10.66 -15.66 7.85
C LYS A 45 -9.94 -14.50 8.49
N LEU A 46 -8.92 -13.99 7.82
CA LEU A 46 -8.25 -12.76 8.20
C LEU A 46 -8.90 -11.59 7.49
N LEU A 47 -9.22 -10.56 8.27
CA LEU A 47 -9.77 -9.31 7.77
C LEU A 47 -8.84 -8.20 8.23
N ASP A 48 -8.01 -7.74 7.31
CA ASP A 48 -7.05 -6.69 7.60
C ASP A 48 -7.53 -5.35 7.04
N VAL A 49 -6.98 -4.26 7.58
CA VAL A 49 -7.44 -2.89 7.34
C VAL A 49 -6.28 -1.92 7.15
N ILE A 50 -6.53 -0.88 6.36
CA ILE A 50 -5.53 0.14 6.07
C ILE A 50 -5.36 1.05 7.30
N PRO A 51 -4.12 1.25 7.82
CA PRO A 51 -3.91 1.93 9.11
C PRO A 51 -4.14 3.44 9.07
N ARG A 52 -3.93 4.08 7.92
CA ARG A 52 -4.03 5.53 7.68
C ARG A 52 -4.84 5.82 6.42
N SER A 53 -5.47 7.00 6.37
CA SER A 53 -6.16 7.43 5.17
C SER A 53 -5.15 7.74 4.05
N LEU A 54 -5.52 7.38 2.83
CA LEU A 54 -4.75 7.60 1.62
C LEU A 54 -5.51 8.54 0.70
N GLY A 55 -4.79 9.41 0.03
CA GLY A 55 -5.41 10.38 -0.86
C GLY A 55 -4.41 11.13 -1.71
N ILE A 56 -4.90 12.16 -2.38
CA ILE A 56 -4.09 13.02 -3.23
C ILE A 56 -4.17 14.47 -2.77
N ARG A 57 -3.15 15.24 -3.13
CA ARG A 57 -3.20 16.69 -3.06
C ARG A 57 -4.11 17.22 -4.16
N ILE A 58 -5.03 18.11 -3.78
CA ILE A 58 -5.85 18.88 -4.71
C ILE A 58 -5.75 20.36 -4.39
N GLU A 59 -6.14 21.17 -5.37
CA GLU A 59 -6.27 22.61 -5.22
C GLU A 59 -7.72 22.98 -5.59
N ILE A 60 -8.36 23.82 -4.77
CA ILE A 60 -9.73 24.29 -4.98
C ILE A 60 -9.72 25.81 -4.86
N ASP A 61 -10.15 26.49 -5.92
CA ASP A 61 -10.19 27.95 -6.02
C ASP A 61 -8.86 28.63 -5.66
N SER A 62 -8.79 29.26 -4.48
CA SER A 62 -7.60 29.97 -3.98
C SER A 62 -6.79 29.15 -2.96
N ILE A 63 -7.29 27.98 -2.54
CA ILE A 63 -6.67 27.17 -1.49
C ILE A 63 -5.89 26.03 -2.14
N LYS A 64 -4.57 26.07 -1.93
CA LYS A 64 -3.65 25.02 -2.33
C LYS A 64 -3.46 24.00 -1.20
N ASN A 65 -2.95 22.82 -1.55
CA ASN A 65 -2.48 21.80 -0.60
C ASN A 65 -3.59 21.20 0.27
N ILE A 66 -4.77 20.98 -0.32
CA ILE A 66 -5.87 20.28 0.34
C ILE A 66 -5.64 18.77 0.20
N PHE A 67 -5.68 18.04 1.31
CA PHE A 67 -5.67 16.59 1.29
C PHE A 67 -7.06 16.04 1.00
N SER A 68 -7.25 15.50 -0.20
CA SER A 68 -8.48 14.80 -0.57
C SER A 68 -8.31 13.30 -0.36
N VAL A 69 -8.91 12.80 0.73
CA VAL A 69 -8.99 11.38 1.02
C VAL A 69 -9.72 10.62 -0.10
N VAL A 70 -9.08 9.55 -0.59
CA VAL A 70 -9.65 8.58 -1.53
C VAL A 70 -10.01 7.30 -0.78
N ILE A 71 -9.08 6.75 0.01
CA ILE A 71 -9.32 5.59 0.88
C ILE A 71 -9.21 6.03 2.34
N LYS A 72 -10.22 5.74 3.15
CA LYS A 72 -10.21 6.10 4.58
C LYS A 72 -9.43 5.06 5.39
N ARG A 73 -8.81 5.48 6.49
CA ARG A 73 -8.29 4.54 7.51
C ARG A 73 -9.37 3.54 7.93
N CYS A 74 -8.93 2.36 8.35
CA CYS A 74 -9.77 1.23 8.72
C CYS A 74 -10.62 0.67 7.57
N THR A 75 -10.34 1.02 6.32
CA THR A 75 -10.94 0.37 5.15
C THR A 75 -10.29 -1.01 4.96
N ARG A 76 -11.08 -2.03 4.65
CA ARG A 76 -10.60 -3.41 4.42
C ARG A 76 -9.81 -3.49 3.12
N PHE A 77 -8.71 -4.22 3.11
CA PHE A 77 -7.98 -4.55 1.87
C PHE A 77 -8.04 -6.07 1.60
N PRO A 78 -7.91 -6.53 0.35
CA PRO A 78 -7.69 -5.74 -0.88
C PRO A 78 -8.89 -4.86 -1.26
N CYS A 79 -8.63 -3.71 -1.88
CA CYS A 79 -9.68 -2.78 -2.30
C CYS A 79 -9.27 -1.93 -3.51
N GLU A 80 -10.27 -1.50 -4.29
CA GLU A 80 -10.11 -0.55 -5.39
C GLU A 80 -11.15 0.57 -5.24
N ILE A 81 -10.69 1.82 -5.20
CA ILE A 81 -11.56 3.00 -5.08
C ILE A 81 -11.20 4.00 -6.18
N THR A 82 -12.19 4.37 -6.97
CA THR A 82 -12.07 5.39 -8.01
C THR A 82 -12.71 6.69 -7.53
N LYS A 83 -11.99 7.80 -7.70
CA LYS A 83 -12.49 9.14 -7.40
C LYS A 83 -12.18 10.09 -8.54
N GLY A 84 -13.21 10.75 -9.05
CA GLY A 84 -13.10 11.74 -10.13
C GLY A 84 -12.66 13.10 -9.60
N PHE A 85 -11.79 13.77 -10.36
CA PHE A 85 -11.29 15.10 -10.04
C PHE A 85 -11.38 16.03 -11.26
N ALA A 86 -11.66 17.31 -10.99
CA ALA A 86 -11.70 18.34 -12.01
C ALA A 86 -10.33 19.03 -12.08
N ALA A 87 -9.68 19.00 -13.25
CA ALA A 87 -8.47 19.77 -13.49
C ALA A 87 -8.81 21.24 -13.82
N PHE A 88 -7.88 22.17 -13.55
CA PHE A 88 -8.07 23.59 -13.80
C PHE A 88 -8.27 23.92 -15.30
N TYR A 89 -8.81 25.09 -15.60
CA TYR A 89 -9.01 25.54 -16.97
C TYR A 89 -7.67 25.68 -17.71
N GLY A 90 -7.56 25.09 -18.90
CA GLY A 90 -6.33 25.14 -19.72
C GLY A 90 -5.16 24.29 -19.19
N GLN A 91 -5.37 23.46 -18.16
CA GLN A 91 -4.34 22.58 -17.62
C GLN A 91 -4.07 21.39 -18.56
N THR A 92 -2.88 21.35 -19.15
CA THR A 92 -2.45 20.26 -20.05
C THR A 92 -1.76 19.11 -19.30
N ASN A 93 -1.22 19.36 -18.10
CA ASN A 93 -0.58 18.35 -17.25
C ASN A 93 -1.10 18.49 -15.82
N ALA A 94 -1.40 17.37 -15.16
CA ALA A 94 -1.77 17.33 -13.76
C ALA A 94 -0.72 16.59 -12.92
N ASP A 95 -0.18 17.28 -11.93
CA ASP A 95 0.70 16.69 -10.93
C ASP A 95 -0.16 15.95 -9.90
N ILE A 96 0.06 14.64 -9.78
CA ILE A 96 -0.64 13.76 -8.86
C ILE A 96 0.32 13.38 -7.74
N ASP A 97 0.20 14.08 -6.62
CA ASP A 97 0.96 13.80 -5.41
C ASP A 97 0.11 12.96 -4.45
N VAL A 98 0.61 11.78 -4.10
CA VAL A 98 -0.08 10.78 -3.27
C VAL A 98 0.42 10.87 -1.83
N TYR A 99 -0.51 10.98 -0.88
CA TYR A 99 -0.21 11.17 0.54
C TYR A 99 -0.90 10.13 1.43
N GLU A 100 -0.27 9.86 2.56
CA GLU A 100 -0.77 9.09 3.69
C GLU A 100 -0.88 10.00 4.94
N GLY A 101 -2.06 10.08 5.54
CA GLY A 101 -2.25 10.84 6.77
C GLY A 101 -3.70 11.19 7.08
N GLU A 102 -3.91 12.10 8.03
CA GLU A 102 -5.24 12.52 8.50
C GLU A 102 -5.40 14.04 8.62
N ASP A 103 -4.33 14.83 8.38
CA ASP A 103 -4.42 16.28 8.41
C ASP A 103 -5.13 16.77 7.12
N PRO A 104 -6.05 17.74 7.21
CA PRO A 104 -6.70 18.30 6.02
C PRO A 104 -5.73 19.01 5.06
N VAL A 105 -4.55 19.41 5.53
CA VAL A 105 -3.48 20.03 4.73
C VAL A 105 -2.51 18.94 4.27
N SER A 106 -2.36 18.76 2.96
CA SER A 106 -1.54 17.69 2.36
C SER A 106 -0.09 17.71 2.84
N ASP A 107 0.51 18.89 2.98
CA ASP A 107 1.92 19.05 3.33
C ASP A 107 2.25 18.60 4.76
N ARG A 108 1.24 18.44 5.62
CA ARG A 108 1.38 17.90 6.98
C ARG A 108 1.22 16.39 7.04
N ASN A 109 0.88 15.76 5.91
CA ASN A 109 0.81 14.32 5.76
C ASN A 109 2.10 13.80 5.11
N ARG A 110 2.29 12.48 5.12
CA ARG A 110 3.45 11.82 4.53
C ARG A 110 3.27 11.70 3.01
N LEU A 111 4.17 12.29 2.24
CA LEU A 111 4.23 12.05 0.79
C LEU A 111 4.73 10.63 0.53
N LEU A 112 3.94 9.86 -0.22
CA LEU A 112 4.28 8.50 -0.63
C LEU A 112 4.94 8.47 -2.01
N GLY A 113 4.45 9.28 -2.95
CA GLY A 113 4.93 9.31 -4.33
C GLY A 113 4.26 10.41 -5.15
N SER A 114 4.82 10.67 -6.33
CA SER A 114 4.36 11.73 -7.23
C SER A 114 4.56 11.29 -8.67
N PHE A 115 3.60 11.59 -9.53
CA PHE A 115 3.68 11.37 -10.98
C PHE A 115 2.83 12.39 -11.73
N VAL A 116 2.99 12.49 -13.04
CA VAL A 116 2.38 13.57 -13.84
C VAL A 116 1.53 12.98 -14.96
N LEU A 117 0.21 13.17 -14.88
CA LEU A 117 -0.67 12.85 -16.00
C LEU A 117 -0.53 13.94 -17.08
N ARG A 118 0.09 13.58 -18.21
CA ARG A 118 0.36 14.51 -19.32
C ARG A 118 -0.78 14.52 -20.35
N ASN A 119 -0.77 15.50 -21.24
CA ASN A 119 -1.66 15.57 -22.41
C ASN A 119 -3.17 15.50 -22.07
N ILE A 120 -3.59 16.19 -21.02
CA ILE A 120 -5.00 16.25 -20.62
C ILE A 120 -5.78 17.07 -21.66
N SER A 121 -6.91 16.53 -22.12
CA SER A 121 -7.76 17.21 -23.10
C SER A 121 -8.38 18.50 -22.51
N PRO A 122 -8.40 19.62 -23.24
CA PRO A 122 -9.05 20.85 -22.78
C PRO A 122 -10.56 20.64 -22.65
N ALA A 123 -11.10 20.80 -21.43
CA ALA A 123 -12.53 20.69 -21.18
C ALA A 123 -13.09 21.91 -20.42
N PRO A 124 -14.41 22.21 -20.56
CA PRO A 124 -15.08 23.30 -19.85
C PRO A 124 -14.96 23.18 -18.32
N ILE A 125 -15.07 24.31 -17.63
CA ILE A 125 -14.98 24.40 -16.18
C ILE A 125 -16.10 23.58 -15.52
N GLY A 126 -15.77 22.83 -14.46
CA GLY A 126 -16.76 22.19 -13.57
C GLY A 126 -17.12 20.73 -13.89
N ARG A 127 -16.50 20.08 -14.87
CA ARG A 127 -16.63 18.61 -15.08
C ARG A 127 -15.36 17.89 -14.64
N PRO A 128 -15.46 16.69 -14.02
CA PRO A 128 -14.29 15.87 -13.77
C PRO A 128 -13.58 15.58 -15.09
N LYS A 129 -12.26 15.75 -15.09
CA LYS A 129 -11.41 15.59 -16.28
C LYS A 129 -10.58 14.31 -16.21
N ALA A 130 -10.19 13.93 -15.01
CA ALA A 130 -9.44 12.71 -14.77
C ALA A 130 -10.00 11.96 -13.56
N ASP A 131 -9.99 10.64 -13.65
CA ASP A 131 -10.24 9.75 -12.53
C ASP A 131 -8.92 9.29 -11.94
N VAL A 132 -8.86 9.24 -10.61
CA VAL A 132 -7.75 8.62 -9.90
C VAL A 132 -8.27 7.36 -9.21
N ILE A 133 -7.60 6.25 -9.51
CA ILE A 133 -7.94 4.91 -9.05
C ILE A 133 -6.85 4.50 -8.07
N PHE A 134 -7.24 4.26 -6.82
CA PHE A 134 -6.37 3.70 -5.79
C PHE A 134 -6.70 2.22 -5.67
N LYS A 135 -5.72 1.36 -5.95
CA LYS A 135 -5.83 -0.07 -5.84
C LYS A 135 -4.82 -0.57 -4.82
N ILE A 136 -5.27 -1.34 -3.84
CA ILE A 136 -4.43 -2.03 -2.87
C ILE A 136 -4.69 -3.52 -3.02
N ASP A 137 -3.62 -4.27 -3.26
CA ASP A 137 -3.68 -5.72 -3.41
C ASP A 137 -3.57 -6.46 -2.06
N GLU A 138 -3.55 -7.79 -2.13
CA GLU A 138 -3.44 -8.68 -0.97
C GLU A 138 -2.09 -8.54 -0.23
N ASN A 139 -1.06 -8.01 -0.91
CA ASN A 139 0.28 -7.80 -0.38
C ASN A 139 0.48 -6.37 0.17
N CYS A 140 -0.59 -5.59 0.28
CA CYS A 140 -0.56 -4.17 0.64
C CYS A 140 0.24 -3.27 -0.33
N ILE A 141 0.40 -3.67 -1.58
CA ILE A 141 1.02 -2.83 -2.60
C ILE A 141 -0.04 -1.85 -3.12
N LEU A 142 0.29 -0.56 -3.03
CA LEU A 142 -0.59 0.51 -3.50
C LEU A 142 -0.24 0.89 -4.93
N THR A 143 -1.16 0.68 -5.86
CA THR A 143 -1.08 1.22 -7.22
C THR A 143 -2.04 2.39 -7.34
N VAL A 144 -1.52 3.54 -7.74
CA VAL A 144 -2.33 4.73 -8.04
C VAL A 144 -2.28 4.98 -9.54
N THR A 145 -3.44 4.96 -10.19
CA THR A 145 -3.58 5.25 -11.63
C THR A 145 -4.41 6.50 -11.82
N ALA A 146 -3.94 7.43 -12.65
CA ALA A 146 -4.74 8.55 -13.12
C ALA A 146 -5.13 8.31 -14.59
N VAL A 147 -6.39 8.54 -14.95
CA VAL A 147 -6.93 8.34 -16.30
C VAL A 147 -7.72 9.56 -16.72
N ASP A 148 -7.38 10.17 -17.86
CA ASP A 148 -8.20 11.21 -18.50
C ASP A 148 -9.44 10.55 -19.14
N GLN A 149 -10.62 11.02 -18.76
CA GLN A 149 -11.89 10.46 -19.22
C GLN A 149 -12.16 10.69 -20.72
N GLN A 150 -11.55 11.69 -21.35
CA GLN A 150 -11.84 12.03 -22.75
C GLN A 150 -10.97 11.29 -23.75
N ASN A 151 -9.66 11.25 -23.52
CA ASN A 151 -8.71 10.65 -24.46
C ASN A 151 -8.19 9.28 -23.99
N GLY A 152 -8.55 8.84 -22.77
CA GLY A 152 -8.12 7.56 -22.20
C GLY A 152 -6.63 7.51 -21.84
N ASN A 153 -5.93 8.65 -21.90
CA ASN A 153 -4.54 8.71 -21.49
C ASN A 153 -4.44 8.40 -20.00
N LYS A 154 -3.47 7.57 -19.64
CA LYS A 154 -3.27 7.13 -18.26
C LYS A 154 -1.81 7.12 -17.89
N ASP A 155 -1.56 7.43 -16.63
CA ASP A 155 -0.26 7.26 -16.02
C ASP A 155 -0.47 6.66 -14.62
N SER A 156 0.53 5.97 -14.10
CA SER A 156 0.41 5.26 -12.83
C SER A 156 1.72 5.20 -12.08
N ILE A 157 1.61 5.18 -10.76
CA ILE A 157 2.72 4.91 -9.85
C ILE A 157 2.38 3.70 -8.99
N GLU A 158 3.37 2.82 -8.83
CA GLU A 158 3.33 1.77 -7.83
C GLU A 158 4.13 2.23 -6.61
N ILE A 159 3.44 2.30 -5.47
CA ILE A 159 3.99 2.75 -4.21
C ILE A 159 4.26 1.50 -3.38
N LEU A 160 5.55 1.15 -3.33
CA LEU A 160 6.04 0.04 -2.54
C LEU A 160 6.31 0.53 -1.11
N PRO A 161 5.97 -0.28 -0.09
CA PRO A 161 6.42 -0.02 1.26
C PRO A 161 7.94 -0.13 1.32
N ASP A 162 8.58 1.02 1.53
CA ASP A 162 9.99 1.29 1.83
C ASP A 162 10.97 1.73 0.73
N LYS A 163 11.60 2.87 1.07
CA LYS A 163 12.93 3.30 0.63
C LYS A 163 13.95 2.37 1.27
N GLY A 164 14.54 1.47 0.49
CA GLY A 164 15.52 0.49 0.99
C GLY A 164 15.46 -0.87 0.29
N ARG A 165 14.53 -1.07 -0.66
CA ARG A 165 14.50 -2.28 -1.47
C ARG A 165 15.78 -2.41 -2.29
N LEU A 166 16.41 -3.55 -2.12
CA LEU A 166 17.53 -4.01 -2.92
C LEU A 166 17.04 -4.32 -4.33
N THR A 167 17.84 -3.99 -5.34
CA THR A 167 17.60 -4.49 -6.70
C THR A 167 17.75 -6.01 -6.73
N GLU A 168 17.21 -6.68 -7.73
CA GLU A 168 17.39 -8.14 -7.90
C GLU A 168 18.87 -8.53 -7.86
N SER A 169 19.75 -7.70 -8.43
CA SER A 169 21.21 -7.90 -8.37
C SER A 169 21.73 -7.87 -6.93
N GLN A 170 21.33 -6.87 -6.13
CA GLN A 170 21.75 -6.74 -4.74
C GLN A 170 21.19 -7.88 -3.88
N ILE A 171 19.96 -8.34 -4.17
CA ILE A 171 19.38 -9.52 -3.52
C ILE A 171 20.23 -10.76 -3.84
N PHE A 172 20.61 -10.95 -5.10
CA PHE A 172 21.40 -12.11 -5.53
C PHE A 172 22.81 -12.10 -4.93
N GLU A 173 23.47 -10.94 -4.89
CA GLU A 173 24.76 -10.76 -4.23
C GLU A 173 24.67 -11.12 -2.74
N MET A 174 23.65 -10.63 -2.03
CA MET A 174 23.47 -10.98 -0.61
C MET A 174 23.17 -12.47 -0.39
N ILE A 175 22.40 -13.10 -1.28
CA ILE A 175 22.16 -14.55 -1.22
C ILE A 175 23.47 -15.32 -1.43
N HIS A 176 24.30 -14.90 -2.38
CA HIS A 176 25.58 -15.53 -2.66
C HIS A 176 26.58 -15.35 -1.50
N GLU A 177 26.54 -14.23 -0.78
CA GLU A 177 27.37 -14.02 0.42
C GLU A 177 26.92 -14.91 1.59
N ILE A 178 25.62 -15.08 1.80
CA ILE A 178 25.06 -15.83 2.94
C ILE A 178 25.09 -17.35 2.70
N CYS A 179 24.82 -17.76 1.46
CA CYS A 179 24.79 -19.16 1.04
C CYS A 179 25.68 -19.32 -0.20
N PRO A 180 27.01 -19.30 -0.03
CA PRO A 180 27.91 -19.54 -1.14
C PRO A 180 27.60 -20.91 -1.75
N PRO A 181 27.58 -21.04 -3.10
CA PRO A 181 27.38 -22.34 -3.73
C PRO A 181 28.42 -23.33 -3.19
N PRO A 182 28.05 -24.62 -3.03
CA PRO A 182 29.01 -25.62 -2.58
C PRO A 182 30.24 -25.56 -3.49
N MET A 183 31.42 -25.43 -2.89
CA MET A 183 32.68 -25.49 -3.65
C MET A 183 32.67 -26.79 -4.45
N GLU A 184 32.76 -26.69 -5.77
CA GLU A 184 33.10 -27.83 -6.61
C GLU A 184 34.48 -28.31 -6.15
N ILE A 185 34.50 -29.41 -5.40
CA ILE A 185 35.73 -30.13 -5.13
C ILE A 185 36.00 -30.87 -6.44
N ASP A 186 36.94 -30.35 -7.21
CA ASP A 186 37.54 -31.09 -8.31
C ASP A 186 38.16 -32.35 -7.71
N ILE A 187 37.43 -33.47 -7.77
CA ILE A 187 37.99 -34.78 -7.51
C ILE A 187 38.84 -35.07 -8.73
N GLU A 188 40.15 -34.83 -8.64
CA GLU A 188 41.11 -35.40 -9.58
C GLU A 188 40.99 -36.93 -9.45
N ASP A 189 40.42 -37.57 -10.46
CA ASP A 189 40.39 -39.03 -10.59
C ASP A 189 41.83 -39.53 -10.84
N ASP A 190 42.48 -40.06 -9.79
CA ASP A 190 43.76 -40.80 -9.85
C ASP A 190 43.62 -42.22 -10.42
#